data_AF-A0A2T3MNC9-F1
#
_entry.id   AF-A0A2T3MNC9-F1
#
_cell.length_a   1.000
_cell.length_b   1.000
_cell.length_c   1.000
_cell.angle_alpha   90.00
_cell.angle_beta   90.00
_cell.angle_gamma   90.00
#
_symmetry.space_group_name_H-M   'P 1'
#
loop_
_entity.id
_entity.type
_entity.pdbx_description
1 polymer ?
#
loop_
_entity_poly.entity_id
_entity_poly.type
_entity_poly.pdbx_seq_one_letter_code
_entity_poly.pdbx_strand_id
1 'polypeptide(L)' 'MNQIAQQRKLLNISQAELAGKLDSGPSRISNFEASIRKPNLKTCWMIVNALNELGANCTFEQVFPNPKQNSNETI' A
#
# COMPACT_ATOMS: atom_id res chain seq x y z
N MET A 1 7.98 5.12 5.89
CA MET A 1 7.77 3.73 5.43
C MET A 1 6.35 3.65 4.86
N ASN A 2 6.08 2.85 3.82
CA ASN A 2 4.70 2.67 3.35
C ASN A 2 3.95 1.66 4.25
N GLN A 3 2.63 1.61 4.13
CA GLN A 3 1.74 0.77 4.93
C GLN A 3 1.02 -0.31 4.08
N ILE A 4 1.55 -0.65 2.91
CA ILE A 4 0.93 -1.63 2.01
C ILE A 4 0.71 -2.97 2.73
N ALA A 5 1.75 -3.48 3.41
CA ALA A 5 1.68 -4.73 4.15
C ALA A 5 0.66 -4.68 5.29
N GLN A 6 0.53 -3.54 5.98
CA GLN A 6 -0.43 -3.37 7.06
C GLN A 6 -1.85 -3.46 6.52
N GLN A 7 -2.18 -2.67 5.48
CA GLN A 7 -3.52 -2.69 4.87
C GLN A 7 -3.88 -4.07 4.33
N ARG A 8 -2.93 -4.72 3.66
CA ARG A 8 -3.09 -6.08 3.14
C ARG A 8 -3.40 -7.11 4.24
N LYS A 9 -2.69 -7.02 5.38
CA LYS A 9 -2.92 -7.90 6.53
C LYS A 9 -4.26 -7.65 7.21
N LEU A 10 -4.73 -6.40 7.27
CA LEU A 10 -6.07 -6.07 7.79
C LEU A 10 -7.19 -6.74 6.97
N LEU A 11 -6.96 -6.90 5.65
CA LEU A 11 -7.87 -7.64 4.77
C LEU A 11 -7.67 -9.15 4.77
N ASN A 12 -6.64 -9.66 5.45
CA ASN A 12 -6.25 -11.08 5.43
C ASN A 12 -6.00 -11.64 4.01
N ILE A 13 -5.46 -10.83 3.10
CA ILE A 13 -5.10 -11.25 1.73
C ILE A 13 -3.58 -11.45 1.59
N SER A 14 -3.17 -12.27 0.64
CA SER A 14 -1.77 -12.54 0.30
C SER A 14 -1.16 -11.48 -0.62
N GLN A 15 0.18 -11.43 -0.69
CA GLN A 15 0.87 -10.58 -1.67
C GLN A 15 0.49 -10.93 -3.12
N ALA A 16 0.16 -12.21 -3.38
CA ALA A 16 -0.23 -12.68 -4.70
C ALA A 16 -1.61 -12.16 -5.12
N GLU A 17 -2.57 -12.13 -4.19
CA GLU A 17 -3.91 -11.56 -4.44
C GLU A 17 -3.83 -10.07 -4.78
N LEU A 18 -3.05 -9.29 -4.03
CA LEU A 18 -2.82 -7.88 -4.36
C LEU A 18 -2.07 -7.72 -5.69
N ALA A 19 -1.07 -8.56 -5.96
CA ALA A 19 -0.30 -8.50 -7.19
C ALA A 19 -1.17 -8.80 -8.43
N GLY A 20 -2.13 -9.72 -8.31
CA GLY A 20 -3.09 -10.08 -9.35
C GLY A 20 -4.01 -8.94 -9.77
N LYS A 21 -4.29 -7.97 -8.87
CA LYS A 21 -5.02 -6.74 -9.22
C LYS A 21 -4.18 -5.70 -9.96
N LEU A 22 -2.86 -5.83 -9.94
CA LEU A 22 -1.91 -4.84 -10.44
C LEU A 22 -1.19 -5.31 -11.71
N ASP A 23 -1.63 -6.44 -12.30
CA ASP A 23 -0.92 -7.16 -13.39
C ASP A 23 0.58 -7.31 -13.08
N SER A 24 0.89 -7.58 -11.81
CA SER A 24 2.25 -7.60 -11.29
C SER A 24 2.57 -8.94 -10.62
N GLY A 25 3.86 -9.27 -10.50
CA GLY A 25 4.29 -10.44 -9.76
C GLY A 25 4.31 -10.20 -8.25
N PRO A 26 4.05 -11.21 -7.40
CA PRO A 26 4.10 -11.10 -5.93
C PRO A 26 5.42 -10.51 -5.39
N SER A 27 6.54 -10.82 -6.05
CA SER A 27 7.87 -10.27 -5.72
C SER A 27 7.93 -8.74 -5.82
N ARG A 28 7.15 -8.13 -6.73
CA ARG A 28 7.09 -6.67 -6.87
C ARG A 28 6.42 -6.04 -5.66
N ILE A 29 5.34 -6.66 -5.16
CA ILE A 29 4.66 -6.23 -3.94
C ILE A 29 5.58 -6.38 -2.73
N SER A 30 6.27 -7.52 -2.59
CA SER A 30 7.25 -7.72 -1.53
C SER A 30 8.35 -6.64 -1.53
N ASN A 31 8.89 -6.30 -2.70
CA ASN A 31 9.87 -5.22 -2.83
C ASN A 31 9.33 -3.84 -2.42
N PHE A 32 8.05 -3.56 -2.70
CA PHE A 32 7.41 -2.33 -2.25
C PHE A 32 7.20 -2.34 -0.74
N GLU A 33 6.65 -3.41 -0.18
CA GLU A 33 6.44 -3.58 1.26
C GLU A 33 7.78 -3.43 2.04
N ALA A 34 8.85 -4.03 1.55
CA ALA A 34 10.19 -3.94 2.12
C ALA A 34 10.92 -2.61 1.82
N SER A 35 10.30 -1.68 1.07
CA SER A 35 10.91 -0.42 0.61
C SER A 35 12.21 -0.59 -0.21
N ILE A 36 12.47 -1.79 -0.74
CA ILE A 36 13.60 -2.10 -1.64
C ILE A 36 13.41 -1.38 -2.98
N ARG A 37 12.17 -1.33 -3.47
CA ARG A 37 11.78 -0.49 -4.60
C ARG A 37 10.75 0.54 -4.13
N LYS A 38 10.88 1.76 -4.63
CA LYS A 38 9.87 2.80 -4.46
C LYS A 38 8.90 2.76 -5.64
N PRO A 39 7.59 2.53 -5.42
CA PRO A 39 6.60 2.70 -6.47
C PRO A 39 6.58 4.17 -6.92
N ASN A 40 6.33 4.40 -8.21
CA ASN A 40 6.06 5.75 -8.71
C ASN A 40 4.62 6.17 -8.32
N LEU A 41 4.28 7.45 -8.49
CA LEU A 41 2.98 7.99 -8.08
C LEU A 41 1.79 7.24 -8.70
N LYS A 42 1.88 6.87 -9.98
CA LYS A 42 0.84 6.08 -10.66
C LYS A 42 0.68 4.71 -9.99
N THR A 43 1.78 4.02 -9.71
CA THR A 43 1.76 2.74 -9.02
C THR A 43 1.21 2.86 -7.60
N CYS A 44 1.51 3.94 -6.88
CA CYS A 44 0.92 4.19 -5.56
C CYS A 44 -0.61 4.25 -5.63
N TRP A 45 -1.18 5.01 -6.58
CA TRP A 45 -2.63 5.07 -6.79
C TRP A 45 -3.22 3.72 -7.19
N MET A 46 -2.54 2.98 -8.07
CA MET A 46 -2.98 1.63 -8.43
C MET A 46 -3.05 0.72 -7.20
N ILE A 47 -2.07 0.79 -6.30
CA ILE A 47 -2.06 -0.01 -5.06
C ILE A 47 -3.23 0.36 -4.14
N VAL A 48 -3.50 1.66 -3.94
CA VAL A 48 -4.64 2.12 -3.11
C VAL A 48 -5.95 1.62 -3.70
N ASN A 49 -6.14 1.77 -5.01
CA ASN A 49 -7.35 1.32 -5.69
C ASN A 49 -7.51 -0.20 -5.60
N ALA A 50 -6.43 -0.96 -5.84
CA ALA A 50 -6.44 -2.42 -5.73
C ALA A 50 -6.79 -2.89 -4.31
N LEU A 51 -6.26 -2.24 -3.27
CA LEU A 51 -6.62 -2.54 -1.88
C LEU A 51 -8.11 -2.27 -1.64
N ASN A 52 -8.64 -1.14 -2.12
CA ASN A 52 -10.05 -0.80 -1.95
C ASN A 52 -10.98 -1.73 -2.74
N GLU A 53 -10.58 -2.15 -3.94
CA GLU A 53 -11.30 -3.18 -4.71
C GLU A 53 -11.34 -4.54 -4.01
N LEU A 54 -10.33 -4.85 -3.19
CA LEU A 54 -10.24 -6.07 -2.39
C LEU A 54 -10.94 -5.93 -1.02
N GLY A 55 -11.62 -4.80 -0.78
CA GLY A 55 -12.44 -4.56 0.41
C GLY A 55 -11.81 -3.66 1.46
N ALA A 56 -10.66 -3.02 1.20
CA ALA A 56 -10.18 -1.96 2.08
C ALA A 56 -11.05 -0.71 1.95
N ASN A 57 -11.02 0.11 3.00
CA ASN A 57 -11.49 1.48 2.97
C ASN A 57 -10.32 2.38 3.36
N CYS A 58 -9.30 2.43 2.51
CA CYS A 58 -8.05 3.15 2.78
C CYS A 58 -7.83 4.33 1.81
N THR A 59 -7.20 5.38 2.32
CA THR A 59 -6.78 6.56 1.55
C THR A 59 -5.32 6.47 1.13
N PHE A 60 -4.92 7.33 0.20
CA PHE A 60 -3.51 7.44 -0.22
C PHE A 60 -2.59 7.69 0.97
N GLU A 61 -2.96 8.59 1.90
CA GLU A 61 -2.14 8.95 3.06
C GLU A 61 -2.05 7.80 4.07
N GLN A 62 -3.10 6.98 4.20
CA GLN A 62 -3.08 5.79 5.05
C GLN A 62 -2.17 4.69 4.50
N VAL A 63 -1.95 4.62 3.18
CA VAL A 63 -1.03 3.66 2.53
C VAL A 63 0.38 4.24 2.39
N PHE A 64 0.50 5.52 2.07
CA PHE A 64 1.75 6.23 1.80
C PHE A 64 1.82 7.52 2.65
N PRO A 65 2.00 7.39 3.98
CA PRO A 65 1.99 8.55 4.87
C PRO A 65 3.19 9.46 4.62
N ASN A 66 2.96 10.77 4.75
CA ASN A 66 4.02 11.75 4.67
C ASN A 66 4.99 11.56 5.86
N PRO A 67 6.28 11.30 5.62
CA PRO A 67 7.25 11.09 6.70
C PRO A 67 7.45 12.33 7.57
N LYS A 68 7.03 13.53 7.13
CA LYS A 68 7.13 14.79 7.88
C LYS A 68 5.89 15.12 8.72
N GLN A 69 4.79 14.36 8.60
CA GLN A 69 3.54 14.62 9.34
C GLN A 69 3.46 13.92 10.71
N ASN A 70 4.56 13.34 11.19
CA ASN A 70 4.68 12.94 12.60
C ASN A 70 5.05 14.15 13.48
N SER A 71 4.11 15.10 13.59
CA SER A 71 4.17 16.16 14.59
C SER A 71 2.73 16.50 14.98
N ASN A 72 2.25 15.83 16.03
CA ASN A 72 1.14 16.18 16.91
C ASN A 72 0.30 17.41 16.49
N GLU A 73 -0.79 17.19 15.77
CA GLU A 73 -1.96 18.07 15.89
C GLU A 73 -2.86 17.48 16.97
N THR A 74 -2.48 17.75 18.22
CA THR A 74 -3.41 17.71 19.36
C THR A 74 -4.18 19.03 19.33
N ILE A 75 -5.50 18.91 19.38
CA ILE A 75 -6.50 19.99 19.49
C ILE A 75 -6.14 20.95 20.63
#